data_AF-A0A3L7Q4S8-F1
#
_entry.id   AF-A0A3L7Q4S8-F1
#
_cell.length_a   1.000
_cell.length_b   1.000
_cell.length_c   1.000
_cell.angle_alpha   90.00
_cell.angle_beta   90.00
_cell.angle_gamma   90.00
#
_symmetry.space_group_name_H-M   'P 1'
#
loop_
_entity.id
_entity.type
_entity.pdbx_description
1 polymer ?
#
loop_
_entity_poly.entity_id
_entity_poly.type
_entity_poly.pdbx_seq_one_letter_code
_entity_poly.pdbx_strand_id
1 'polypeptide(L)'
;MSPEIGIDLLSQSIWTILVIAGPMLCCLLISSGLVSLFQASTQLQDSTLTTIPRLLVGGLALAYFLPWMVDRLGEFTREALTRH
;
A
#
# COMPACT_ATOMS: atom_id res chain seq x y z
N MET A 1 5.67 -27.81 -16.15
CA MET A 1 4.99 -26.87 -15.24
C MET A 1 3.51 -27.18 -15.30
N SER A 2 2.97 -27.80 -14.25
CA SER A 2 1.54 -28.10 -14.17
C SER A 2 0.76 -26.77 -14.08
N PRO A 3 -0.36 -26.59 -14.79
CA PRO A 3 -1.17 -25.37 -14.75
C PRO A 3 -1.60 -24.99 -13.31
N GLU A 4 -1.75 -25.98 -12.44
CA GLU A 4 -2.13 -25.83 -11.03
C GLU A 4 -1.11 -24.98 -10.25
N ILE A 5 0.19 -25.18 -10.49
CA ILE A 5 1.27 -24.43 -9.82
C ILE A 5 1.20 -22.94 -10.18
N GLY A 6 0.86 -22.62 -11.43
CA GLY A 6 0.71 -21.23 -11.87
C GLY A 6 -0.46 -20.52 -11.18
N ILE A 7 -1.59 -21.22 -11.01
CA ILE A 7 -2.77 -20.69 -10.33
C ILE A 7 -2.50 -20.46 -8.83
N ASP A 8 -1.85 -21.41 -8.16
CA ASP A 8 -1.53 -21.30 -6.75
C ASP A 8 -0.54 -20.16 -6.46
N LEU A 9 0.45 -19.97 -7.33
CA LEU A 9 1.40 -18.88 -7.22
C LEU A 9 0.73 -17.51 -7.43
N LEU A 10 -0.17 -17.40 -8.41
CA LEU A 10 -0.95 -16.18 -8.65
C LEU A 10 -1.84 -15.84 -7.45
N SER A 11 -2.53 -16.83 -6.88
CA SER A 11 -3.38 -16.65 -5.70
C SER A 11 -2.57 -16.13 -4.50
N GLN A 12 -1.43 -16.74 -4.22
CA GLN A 12 -0.51 -16.31 -3.16
C GLN A 12 0.07 -14.91 -3.42
N SER A 13 0.37 -14.59 -4.68
CA SER A 13 0.86 -13.26 -5.06
C SER A 13 -0.17 -12.18 -4.76
N ILE A 14 -1.43 -12.41 -5.16
CA ILE A 14 -2.53 -11.48 -4.92
C ILE A 14 -2.75 -11.28 -3.41
N TRP A 15 -2.73 -12.37 -2.65
CA TRP A 15 -2.86 -12.30 -1.19
C TRP A 15 -1.73 -11.49 -0.54
N THR A 16 -0.49 -11.74 -0.96
CA THR A 16 0.69 -11.02 -0.48
C THR A 16 0.58 -9.53 -0.78
N ILE A 17 0.20 -9.17 -2.01
CA ILE A 17 -0.02 -7.77 -2.42
C ILE A 17 -1.09 -7.13 -1.55
N LEU A 18 -2.21 -7.82 -1.30
CA LEU A 18 -3.31 -7.30 -0.50
C LEU A 18 -2.88 -7.02 0.95
N VAL A 19 -2.12 -7.94 1.56
CA VAL A 19 -1.59 -7.79 2.92
C VAL A 19 -0.61 -6.62 2.98
N ILE A 20 0.28 -6.49 2.00
CA ILE A 20 1.30 -5.44 1.94
C ILE A 20 0.67 -4.06 1.68
N ALA A 21 -0.24 -3.97 0.72
CA ALA A 21 -0.89 -2.73 0.32
C ALA A 21 -1.97 -2.27 1.31
N GLY A 22 -2.64 -3.21 2.00
CA GLY A 22 -3.72 -2.93 2.95
C GLY A 22 -3.42 -1.82 3.97
N PRO A 23 -2.37 -1.94 4.82
CA PRO A 23 -2.05 -0.91 5.81
C PRO A 23 -1.71 0.44 5.18
N MET A 24 -0.98 0.44 4.05
CA MET A 24 -0.63 1.65 3.32
C MET A 24 -1.87 2.36 2.74
N LEU A 25 -2.79 1.60 2.16
CA LEU A 25 -4.07 2.11 1.65
C LEU A 25 -4.93 2.67 2.78
N CYS A 26 -5.03 1.98 3.91
CA CYS A 26 -5.76 2.48 5.09
C CYS A 26 -5.21 3.82 5.58
N CYS A 27 -3.88 3.96 5.71
CA CYS A 27 -3.25 5.22 6.11
C CYS A 27 -3.53 6.36 5.11
N LEU A 28 -3.45 6.08 3.82
CA LEU A 28 -3.75 7.05 2.77
C LEU A 28 -5.23 7.46 2.76
N LEU A 29 -6.15 6.50 2.95
CA LEU A 29 -7.59 6.77 2.99
C LEU A 29 -7.97 7.62 4.20
N ILE A 30 -7.47 7.30 5.39
CA ILE A 30 -7.75 8.06 6.61
C ILE A 30 -7.21 9.49 6.49
N SER A 31 -5.95 9.63 6.10
CA SER A 31 -5.31 10.94 6.00
C SER A 31 -5.94 11.83 4.91
N SER A 32 -6.22 11.26 3.73
CA SER A 32 -6.90 12.00 2.65
C SER A 32 -8.34 12.37 3.00
N GLY A 33 -9.04 11.53 3.77
CA GLY A 33 -10.37 11.83 4.31
C GLY A 33 -10.33 13.01 5.27
N LEU A 34 -9.40 13.03 6.23
CA LEU A 34 -9.23 14.14 7.17
C LEU A 34 -8.93 15.45 6.43
N VAL A 35 -7.98 15.43 5.50
CA VAL A 35 -7.60 16.62 4.72
C VAL A 35 -8.77 17.15 3.87
N SER A 36 -9.63 16.26 3.36
CA SER A 36 -10.85 16.65 2.62
C SER A 36 -11.91 17.31 3.53
N LEU A 37 -12.05 16.84 4.77
CA LEU A 37 -12.95 17.46 5.76
C LEU A 37 -12.50 18.89 6.13
N PHE A 38 -11.18 19.09 6.31
CA PHE A 38 -10.62 20.42 6.58
C PHE A 38 -10.80 21.40 5.41
N GLN A 39 -10.64 20.93 4.17
CA GLN A 39 -10.94 21.73 2.98
C GLN A 39 -12.41 22.13 2.92
N ALA A 40 -13.32 21.18 3.15
CA ALA A 40 -14.75 21.44 3.12
C ALA A 40 -15.18 22.44 4.21
N SER A 41 -14.62 22.33 5.41
CA SER A 41 -14.93 23.23 6.53
C SER A 41 -14.44 24.67 6.32
N THR A 42 -13.37 24.89 5.57
CA THR A 42 -12.75 26.22 5.37
C THR A 42 -13.12 26.85 4.03
N GLN A 43 -13.85 26.14 3.17
CA GLN A 43 -14.20 26.54 1.80
C GLN A 43 -12.97 26.82 0.90
N LEU A 44 -11.77 26.38 1.31
CA LEU A 44 -10.55 26.51 0.53
C LEU A 44 -10.49 25.39 -0.51
N GLN A 45 -10.69 25.74 -1.79
CA GLN A 45 -10.62 24.83 -2.93
C GLN A 45 -9.29 24.92 -3.71
N ASP A 46 -8.23 25.44 -3.09
CA ASP A 46 -6.90 25.47 -3.72
C ASP A 46 -6.29 24.07 -3.71
N SER A 47 -6.19 23.45 -4.90
CA SER A 47 -5.66 22.11 -5.08
C SER A 47 -4.19 21.97 -4.66
N THR A 48 -3.44 23.07 -4.59
CA THR A 48 -2.03 23.08 -4.18
C THR A 48 -1.89 22.77 -2.68
N LEU A 49 -2.75 23.36 -1.85
CA LEU A 49 -2.73 23.22 -0.39
C LEU A 49 -3.07 21.80 0.09
N THR A 50 -3.68 21.00 -0.78
CA THR A 50 -4.19 19.66 -0.47
C THR A 50 -3.26 18.58 -0.99
N THR A 51 -2.52 18.90 -2.05
CA THR A 51 -1.56 18.02 -2.71
C THR A 51 -0.30 17.84 -1.87
N ILE A 52 0.25 18.92 -1.28
CA ILE A 52 1.49 18.86 -0.50
C ILE A 52 1.33 17.99 0.77
N PRO A 53 0.31 18.22 1.64
CA PRO A 53 0.14 17.39 2.84
C PRO A 53 -0.10 15.92 2.49
N ARG A 54 -0.84 15.64 1.41
CA ARG A 54 -1.08 14.27 0.93
C ARG A 54 0.21 13.56 0.52
N LEU A 55 1.08 14.25 -0.23
CA LEU A 55 2.40 13.74 -0.62
C LEU A 55 3.28 13.46 0.60
N LEU A 56 3.32 14.38 1.56
CA LEU A 56 4.10 14.20 2.79
C LEU A 56 3.61 13.00 3.60
N VAL A 57 2.29 12.86 3.80
CA VAL A 57 1.73 11.73 4.53
C VAL A 57 1.98 10.42 3.79
N GLY A 58 1.82 10.39 2.46
CA GLY A 58 2.12 9.20 1.66
C GLY A 58 3.60 8.81 1.72
N GLY A 59 4.51 9.78 1.65
CA GLY A 59 5.94 9.56 1.76
C GLY A 59 6.36 9.05 3.14
N LEU A 60 5.81 9.63 4.21
CA LEU A 60 6.08 9.18 5.59
C LEU A 60 5.51 7.79 5.86
N ALA A 61 4.28 7.51 5.39
CA ALA A 61 3.68 6.19 5.51
C ALA A 61 4.52 5.15 4.75
N LEU A 62 4.94 5.46 3.51
CA LEU A 62 5.81 4.58 2.74
C LEU A 62 7.12 4.33 3.50
N ALA A 63 7.83 5.37 3.94
CA ALA A 63 9.08 5.22 4.68
C ALA A 63 8.94 4.37 5.95
N TYR A 64 7.81 4.50 6.65
CA TYR A 64 7.51 3.72 7.85
C TYR A 64 7.22 2.23 7.55
N PHE A 65 6.42 1.96 6.52
CA PHE A 65 6.06 0.59 6.15
C PHE A 65 7.10 -0.11 5.25
N LEU A 66 8.01 0.64 4.63
CA LEU A 66 8.97 0.12 3.64
C LEU A 66 9.76 -1.10 4.13
N PRO A 67 10.37 -1.11 5.35
CA PRO A 67 11.14 -2.26 5.82
C PRO A 67 10.28 -3.51 5.90
N TRP A 68 9.08 -3.38 6.48
CA TRP A 68 8.14 -4.47 6.63
C TRP A 68 7.61 -4.99 5.28
N MET A 69 7.35 -4.10 4.31
CA MET A 69 6.93 -4.50 2.97
C MET A 69 8.02 -5.31 2.26
N VAL A 70 9.28 -4.90 2.41
CA VAL A 70 10.44 -5.60 1.83
C VAL A 70 10.61 -6.98 2.46
N ASP A 71 10.48 -7.09 3.78
CA ASP A 71 10.55 -8.38 4.48
C ASP A 71 9.49 -9.36 3.97
N ARG A 72 8.24 -8.90 3.80
CA ARG A 72 7.14 -9.72 3.28
C ARG A 72 7.33 -10.14 1.82
N LEU A 73 7.83 -9.25 0.97
CA LEU A 73 8.19 -9.60 -0.40
C LEU A 73 9.34 -10.61 -0.45
N GLY A 74 10.33 -10.47 0.43
CA GLY A 74 11.43 -11.41 0.58
C GLY A 74 10.96 -12.80 1.01
N GLU A 75 10.03 -12.86 1.97
CA GLU A 75 9.40 -14.10 2.44
C GLU A 75 8.63 -14.79 1.30
N PHE A 76 7.76 -14.06 0.61
CA PHE A 76 7.04 -14.56 -0.57
C PHE A 76 7.98 -15.08 -1.67
N THR A 77 9.05 -14.34 -1.96
CA THR A 77 10.03 -14.75 -2.98
C THR A 77 10.76 -16.03 -2.58
N ARG A 78 11.12 -16.16 -1.30
CA ARG A 78 11.76 -17.37 -0.77
C ARG A 78 10.83 -18.57 -0.86
N GLU A 79 9.57 -18.41 -0.48
CA GLU A 79 8.55 -19.46 -0.57
C GLU A 79 8.32 -19.89 -2.01
N ALA A 80 8.21 -18.93 -2.94
CA ALA A 80 8.04 -19.20 -4.37
C ALA A 80 9.23 -19.97 -4.96
N LEU A 81 10.47 -19.64 -4.55
CA LEU A 81 11.68 -20.30 -5.04
C LEU A 81 11.93 -21.67 -4.40
N THR A 82 11.58 -21.86 -3.12
CA THR A 82 11.80 -23.13 -2.40
C THR A 82 10.72 -24.18 -2.63
N ARG A 83 9.54 -23.78 -3.13
CA ARG A 83 8.47 -24.71 -3.56
C ARG A 83 8.72 -25.36 -4.93
N HIS A 84 9.87 -25.09 -5.57
CA HIS A 84 10.32 -25.71 -6.82
C HIS A 84 11.34 -26.82 -6.57
#